data_AF-A0A316T7V0-F1
#
_entry.id   AF-A0A316T7V0-F1
#
_cell.length_a   1.000
_cell.length_b   1.000
_cell.length_c   1.000
_cell.angle_alpha   90.00
_cell.angle_beta   90.00
_cell.angle_gamma   90.00
#
_symmetry.space_group_name_H-M   'P 1'
#
loop_
_entity.id
_entity.type
_entity.pdbx_description
1 polymer ?
#
loop_
_entity_poly.entity_id
_entity_poly.type
_entity_poly.pdbx_seq_one_letter_code
_entity_poly.pdbx_strand_id
1 'polypeptide(L)'
;LHHLPQESYTNTAAAAEFVAKSDLPIAAICSQESAKTHGLQILQQNIQNNDENYTRFMVISKKLYPRPECDTIATSLTISNAVGSLYNLLTKFAVNGVNLTKIESKPIGNKNFDVVFYLDFSGNILEEQSIHLLNELSSELTGFKFLGNYKAD
;
A
#
# COMPACT_ATOMS: atom_id res chain seq x y z
N LEU A 1 -19.00 -23.25 5.40
CA LEU A 1 -18.52 -22.97 4.02
C LEU A 1 -17.41 -23.91 3.56
N HIS A 2 -16.44 -24.27 4.41
CA HIS A 2 -15.28 -25.11 4.03
C HIS A 2 -15.56 -26.52 3.48
N HIS A 3 -16.80 -26.99 3.50
CA HIS A 3 -17.20 -28.32 3.02
C HIS A 3 -17.93 -28.30 1.68
N LEU A 4 -18.16 -27.11 1.09
CA LEU A 4 -18.74 -26.98 -0.24
C LEU A 4 -17.65 -27.01 -1.31
N PRO A 5 -17.93 -27.55 -2.52
CA PRO A 5 -17.04 -27.41 -3.66
C PRO A 5 -16.75 -25.94 -3.94
N GLN A 6 -15.49 -25.61 -4.22
CA GLN A 6 -15.04 -24.24 -4.48
C GLN A 6 -14.53 -24.12 -5.91
N GLU A 7 -14.88 -23.01 -6.56
CA GLU A 7 -14.40 -22.67 -7.89
C GLU A 7 -13.78 -21.27 -7.84
N SER A 8 -12.59 -21.13 -8.43
CA SER A 8 -11.90 -19.85 -8.51
C SER A 8 -12.49 -19.00 -9.63
N TYR A 9 -12.61 -17.71 -9.40
CA TYR A 9 -13.10 -16.76 -10.39
C TYR A 9 -12.18 -15.54 -10.50
N THR A 10 -12.35 -14.73 -11.54
CA THR A 10 -11.44 -13.63 -11.87
C THR A 10 -11.38 -12.55 -10.78
N ASN A 11 -12.50 -12.24 -10.14
CA ASN A 11 -12.61 -11.44 -8.93
C ASN A 11 -13.96 -11.67 -8.23
N THR A 12 -14.12 -11.12 -7.03
CA THR A 12 -15.31 -11.34 -6.19
C THR A 12 -16.59 -10.70 -6.76
N ALA A 13 -16.48 -9.56 -7.45
CA ALA A 13 -17.63 -8.90 -8.07
C ALA A 13 -18.12 -9.65 -9.32
N ALA A 14 -17.19 -10.14 -10.14
CA ALA A 14 -17.50 -10.94 -11.32
C ALA A 14 -18.12 -12.29 -10.93
N ALA A 15 -17.71 -12.88 -9.80
CA ALA A 15 -18.35 -14.08 -9.26
C ALA A 15 -19.82 -13.82 -8.88
N ALA A 16 -20.10 -12.67 -8.26
CA ALA A 16 -21.48 -12.25 -7.96
C ALA A 16 -22.30 -12.05 -9.23
N GLU A 17 -21.75 -11.36 -10.24
CA GLU A 17 -22.42 -11.18 -11.53
C GLU A 17 -22.74 -12.52 -12.22
N PHE A 18 -21.81 -13.48 -12.17
CA PHE A 18 -22.00 -14.82 -12.74
C PHE A 18 -23.14 -15.56 -12.06
N VAL A 19 -23.17 -15.58 -10.73
CA VAL A 19 -24.26 -16.19 -9.94
C VAL A 19 -25.60 -15.53 -10.26
N ALA A 20 -25.64 -14.20 -10.38
CA ALA A 20 -26.88 -13.46 -10.68
C ALA A 20 -27.47 -13.79 -12.07
N LYS A 21 -26.65 -14.26 -13.01
CA LYS A 21 -27.05 -14.64 -14.37
C LYS A 21 -27.23 -16.15 -14.54
N SER A 22 -27.03 -16.94 -13.49
CA SER A 22 -27.05 -18.39 -13.53
C SER A 22 -28.32 -18.95 -12.87
N ASP A 23 -28.90 -19.97 -13.48
CA ASP A 23 -29.98 -20.77 -12.87
C ASP A 23 -29.45 -21.96 -12.05
N LEU A 24 -28.13 -22.10 -11.93
CA LEU A 24 -27.49 -23.18 -11.17
C LEU A 24 -27.57 -22.92 -9.66
N PRO A 25 -27.58 -23.98 -8.81
CA PRO A 25 -27.58 -23.85 -7.35
C PRO A 25 -26.19 -23.48 -6.83
N ILE A 26 -25.70 -22.29 -7.19
CA ILE A 26 -24.37 -21.77 -6.86
C ILE A 26 -24.47 -20.49 -6.03
N ALA A 27 -23.39 -20.17 -5.31
CA ALA A 27 -23.29 -18.97 -4.48
C ALA A 27 -21.92 -18.30 -4.67
N ALA A 28 -21.85 -16.99 -4.41
CA ALA A 28 -20.61 -16.21 -4.51
C ALA A 28 -20.21 -15.64 -3.15
N ILE A 29 -18.90 -15.59 -2.91
CA ILE A 29 -18.29 -14.79 -1.83
C ILE A 29 -17.96 -13.43 -2.42
N CYS A 30 -18.68 -12.40 -1.99
CA CYS A 30 -18.53 -11.04 -2.51
C CYS A 30 -18.80 -9.98 -1.44
N SER A 31 -18.54 -8.71 -1.76
CA SER A 31 -18.90 -7.59 -0.89
C SER A 31 -20.43 -7.42 -0.85
N GLN A 32 -20.95 -6.89 0.27
CA GLN A 32 -22.38 -6.56 0.38
C GLN A 32 -22.84 -5.61 -0.73
N GLU A 33 -21.97 -4.69 -1.15
CA GLU A 33 -22.25 -3.75 -2.24
C GLU A 33 -22.44 -4.45 -3.58
N SER A 34 -21.60 -5.45 -3.88
CA SER A 34 -21.73 -6.25 -5.11
C SER A 34 -23.02 -7.07 -5.10
N ALA A 35 -23.37 -7.70 -3.96
CA ALA A 35 -24.63 -8.42 -3.82
C ALA A 35 -25.85 -7.51 -4.11
N LYS A 36 -25.87 -6.30 -3.54
CA LYS A 36 -26.93 -5.30 -3.81
C LYS A 36 -26.97 -4.89 -5.28
N THR A 37 -25.82 -4.57 -5.86
CA THR A 37 -25.69 -4.13 -7.26
C THR A 37 -26.27 -5.16 -8.24
N HIS A 38 -26.09 -6.44 -7.95
CA HIS A 38 -26.57 -7.54 -8.79
C HIS A 38 -27.91 -8.14 -8.35
N GLY A 39 -28.58 -7.57 -7.34
CA GLY A 39 -29.88 -8.07 -6.86
C GLY A 39 -29.83 -9.44 -6.19
N LEU A 40 -28.68 -9.84 -5.65
CA LEU A 40 -28.49 -11.13 -4.98
C LEU A 40 -29.00 -11.10 -3.53
N GLN A 41 -29.49 -12.25 -3.06
CA GLN A 41 -29.80 -12.46 -1.64
C GLN A 41 -28.54 -12.82 -0.86
N ILE A 42 -28.28 -12.10 0.24
CA ILE A 42 -27.19 -12.43 1.17
C ILE A 42 -27.63 -13.60 2.06
N LEU A 43 -26.95 -14.74 1.92
CA LEU A 43 -27.22 -15.94 2.73
C LEU A 43 -26.59 -15.87 4.14
N GLN A 44 -25.40 -15.30 4.24
CA GLN A 44 -24.66 -15.14 5.50
C GLN A 44 -23.71 -13.94 5.39
N GLN A 45 -23.58 -13.17 6.47
CA GLN A 45 -22.64 -12.04 6.58
C GLN A 45 -21.44 -12.44 7.44
N ASN A 46 -20.35 -11.66 7.33
CA ASN A 46 -19.15 -11.80 8.15
C ASN A 46 -18.57 -13.23 8.12
N ILE A 47 -18.40 -13.78 6.91
CA ILE A 47 -17.93 -15.15 6.68
C ILE A 47 -16.41 -15.27 6.57
N GLN A 48 -15.68 -14.17 6.76
CA GLN A 48 -14.23 -14.17 6.81
C GLN A 48 -13.70 -14.92 8.04
N ASN A 49 -12.51 -15.50 7.91
CA ASN A 49 -11.87 -16.20 9.03
C ASN A 49 -11.21 -15.24 10.04
N ASN A 50 -10.90 -14.02 9.62
CA ASN A 50 -10.28 -12.99 10.44
C ASN A 50 -11.08 -11.69 10.34
N ASP A 51 -11.59 -11.23 11.47
CA ASP A 51 -12.33 -9.96 11.56
C ASP A 51 -11.42 -8.74 11.43
N GLU A 52 -10.12 -8.89 11.69
CA GLU A 52 -9.10 -7.83 11.52
C GLU A 52 -8.53 -7.82 10.09
N ASN A 53 -9.39 -7.89 9.08
CA ASN A 53 -9.01 -7.82 7.67
C ASN A 53 -9.27 -6.43 7.09
N TYR A 54 -8.23 -5.61 7.03
CA TYR A 54 -8.30 -4.23 6.54
C TYR A 54 -7.50 -4.07 5.25
N THR A 55 -8.02 -3.24 4.35
CA THR A 55 -7.29 -2.78 3.15
C THR A 55 -7.02 -1.29 3.27
N ARG A 56 -5.75 -0.91 3.27
CA ARG A 56 -5.32 0.49 3.28
C ARG A 56 -5.37 1.05 1.87
N PHE A 57 -6.10 2.14 1.67
CA PHE A 57 -6.18 2.85 0.38
C PHE A 57 -5.38 4.15 0.43
N MET A 58 -4.84 4.57 -0.72
CA MET A 58 -4.18 5.86 -0.89
C MET A 58 -4.95 6.70 -1.91
N VAL A 59 -5.22 7.97 -1.57
CA VAL A 59 -5.80 8.95 -2.49
C VAL A 59 -4.66 9.76 -3.12
N ILE A 60 -4.53 9.69 -4.44
CA ILE A 60 -3.39 10.28 -5.17
C ILE A 60 -3.86 11.49 -5.98
N SER A 61 -3.06 12.56 -5.98
CA SER A 61 -3.27 13.73 -6.83
C SER A 61 -1.99 14.11 -7.57
N LYS A 62 -2.14 14.72 -8.75
CA LYS A 62 -1.01 15.34 -9.47
C LYS A 62 -0.54 16.63 -8.83
N LYS A 63 -1.38 17.28 -8.02
CA LYS A 63 -1.05 18.54 -7.32
C LYS A 63 -0.60 18.22 -5.91
N LEU A 64 0.42 18.96 -5.44
CA LEU A 64 0.83 18.92 -4.05
C LEU A 64 -0.13 19.76 -3.21
N TYR A 65 -0.55 19.22 -2.07
CA TYR A 65 -1.38 19.91 -1.08
C TYR A 65 -0.68 19.85 0.28
N PRO A 66 0.27 20.78 0.57
CA PRO A 66 0.89 20.87 1.89
C PRO A 66 -0.16 21.25 2.92
N ARG A 67 -0.23 20.54 4.05
CA ARG A 67 -1.17 20.86 5.12
C ARG A 67 -0.55 20.61 6.50
N PRO A 68 -0.85 21.43 7.52
CA PRO A 68 -0.30 21.25 8.87
C PRO A 68 -0.66 19.91 9.52
N GLU A 69 -1.80 19.32 9.17
CA GLU A 69 -2.21 18.02 9.72
C GLU A 69 -1.44 16.82 9.15
N CYS A 70 -0.72 16.98 8.04
CA CYS A 70 0.06 15.87 7.50
C CYS A 70 1.20 15.51 8.45
N ASP A 71 1.41 14.22 8.69
CA ASP A 71 2.42 13.73 9.65
C ASP A 71 3.26 12.58 9.08
N THR A 72 2.99 12.17 7.84
CA THR A 72 3.68 11.07 7.19
C THR A 72 4.11 11.48 5.79
N ILE A 73 5.39 11.25 5.48
CA ILE A 73 5.98 11.48 4.17
C ILE A 73 6.25 10.11 3.53
N ALA A 74 5.73 9.91 2.32
CA ALA A 74 5.99 8.73 1.49
C ALA A 74 7.06 9.05 0.45
N THR A 75 8.03 8.16 0.31
CA THR A 75 9.11 8.24 -0.68
C THR A 75 9.38 6.89 -1.33
N SER A 76 10.01 6.92 -2.50
CA SER A 76 10.69 5.74 -3.04
C SER A 76 12.10 6.09 -3.46
N LEU A 77 13.02 5.14 -3.32
CA LEU A 77 14.42 5.32 -3.71
C LEU A 77 15.05 3.98 -4.06
N THR A 78 16.14 4.01 -4.81
CA THR A 78 16.90 2.81 -5.17
C THR A 78 18.19 2.75 -4.38
N ILE A 79 18.47 1.60 -3.78
CA ILE A 79 19.79 1.29 -3.25
C ILE A 79 20.42 0.15 -4.05
N SER A 80 21.75 0.17 -4.14
CA SER A 80 22.49 -0.92 -4.75
C SER A 80 22.43 -2.18 -3.88
N ASN A 81 22.55 -3.34 -4.50
CA ASN A 81 22.68 -4.60 -3.79
C ASN A 81 24.11 -4.84 -3.28
N ALA A 82 24.60 -3.93 -2.43
CA ALA A 82 25.90 -4.01 -1.79
C ALA A 82 25.78 -4.16 -0.27
N VAL A 83 26.78 -4.78 0.35
CA VAL A 83 26.84 -4.97 1.81
C VAL A 83 26.72 -3.63 2.52
N GLY A 84 25.82 -3.55 3.51
CA GLY A 84 25.60 -2.35 4.30
C GLY A 84 24.69 -1.29 3.67
N SER A 85 24.22 -1.45 2.44
CA SER A 85 23.43 -0.42 1.74
C SER A 85 22.13 -0.06 2.48
N LEU A 86 21.40 -1.06 2.97
CA LEU A 86 20.19 -0.82 3.76
C LEU A 86 20.52 -0.22 5.13
N TYR A 87 21.60 -0.66 5.78
CA TYR A 87 22.05 -0.10 7.05
C TYR A 87 22.39 1.40 6.92
N ASN A 88 23.14 1.77 5.88
CA ASN A 88 23.50 3.15 5.59
C ASN A 88 22.25 4.01 5.35
N LEU A 89 21.27 3.48 4.60
CA LEU A 89 19.98 4.13 4.38
C LEU A 89 19.22 4.37 5.70
N LEU A 90 19.07 3.34 6.53
CA LEU A 90 18.34 3.45 7.81
C LEU A 90 19.03 4.40 8.79
N THR A 91 20.37 4.47 8.74
CA THR A 91 21.15 5.38 9.58
C THR A 91 20.77 6.85 9.31
N LYS A 92 20.44 7.23 8.06
CA LYS A 92 20.01 8.59 7.73
C LYS A 92 18.75 9.02 8.49
N PHE A 93 17.78 8.13 8.63
CA PHE A 93 16.57 8.39 9.41
C PHE A 93 16.88 8.46 10.91
N ALA A 94 17.70 7.52 11.40
CA ALA A 94 18.06 7.44 12.81
C ALA A 94 18.81 8.69 13.30
N VAL A 95 19.81 9.19 12.53
CA VAL A 95 20.58 10.40 12.92
C VAL A 95 19.74 11.67 12.86
N ASN A 96 18.75 11.71 11.98
CA ASN A 96 17.78 12.80 11.91
C ASN A 96 16.65 12.66 12.94
N GLY A 97 16.63 11.62 13.78
CA GLY A 97 15.58 11.41 14.79
C GLY A 97 14.19 11.16 14.19
N VAL A 98 14.13 10.65 12.96
CA VAL A 98 12.89 10.43 12.21
C VAL A 98 12.45 8.97 12.31
N ASN A 99 11.19 8.76 12.67
CA ASN A 99 10.61 7.43 12.77
C ASN A 99 10.15 6.91 11.39
N LEU A 100 10.53 5.70 11.03
CA LEU A 100 10.00 5.00 9.85
C LEU A 100 8.71 4.26 10.24
N THR A 101 7.62 4.55 9.52
CA THR A 101 6.31 3.90 9.73
C THR A 101 6.06 2.79 8.72
N LYS A 102 6.80 2.78 7.60
CA LYS A 102 6.72 1.73 6.59
C LYS A 102 8.08 1.52 5.92
N ILE A 103 8.44 0.25 5.71
CA ILE A 103 9.57 -0.14 4.86
C ILE A 103 9.20 -1.35 4.01
N GLU A 104 9.20 -1.18 2.69
CA GLU A 104 8.96 -2.25 1.73
C GLU A 104 10.00 -2.24 0.63
N SER A 105 10.52 -3.41 0.28
CA SER A 105 11.48 -3.58 -0.79
C SER A 105 10.85 -4.25 -2.01
N LYS A 106 11.29 -3.84 -3.20
CA LYS A 106 10.93 -4.48 -4.47
C LYS A 106 12.19 -4.64 -5.33
N PRO A 107 12.59 -5.88 -5.68
CA PRO A 107 13.70 -6.11 -6.59
C PRO A 107 13.47 -5.44 -7.95
N ILE A 108 14.53 -4.85 -8.50
CA ILE A 108 14.55 -4.35 -9.88
C ILE A 108 15.11 -5.47 -10.75
N GLY A 109 14.45 -5.76 -11.87
CA GLY A 109 14.90 -6.73 -12.87
C GLY A 109 16.10 -6.24 -13.70
N ASN A 110 17.07 -5.56 -13.08
CA ASN A 110 18.30 -5.13 -13.72
C ASN A 110 19.44 -6.14 -13.45
N LYS A 111 20.58 -5.98 -14.14
CA LYS A 111 21.73 -6.89 -13.99
C LYS A 111 22.41 -6.84 -12.62
N ASN A 112 22.20 -5.75 -11.87
CA ASN A 112 22.86 -5.50 -10.59
C ASN A 112 22.02 -5.93 -9.38
N PHE A 113 20.81 -6.45 -9.61
CA PHE A 113 19.85 -6.83 -8.57
C PHE A 113 19.53 -5.68 -7.60
N ASP A 114 19.57 -4.43 -8.08
CA ASP A 114 19.26 -3.27 -7.25
C ASP A 114 17.81 -3.34 -6.75
N VAL A 115 17.53 -2.60 -5.68
CA VAL A 115 16.26 -2.71 -4.97
C VAL A 115 15.64 -1.33 -4.82
N VAL A 116 14.37 -1.19 -5.22
CA VAL A 116 13.56 -0.03 -4.85
C VAL A 116 13.03 -0.25 -3.45
N PHE A 117 13.20 0.73 -2.58
CA PHE A 117 12.53 0.83 -1.30
C PHE A 117 11.41 1.85 -1.38
N TYR A 118 10.25 1.49 -0.83
CA TYR A 118 9.16 2.40 -0.50
C TYR A 118 9.19 2.63 1.00
N LEU A 119 9.36 3.90 1.39
CA LEU A 119 9.53 4.29 2.78
C LEU A 119 8.46 5.32 3.13
N ASP A 120 7.72 5.06 4.20
CA ASP A 120 6.93 6.08 4.88
C ASP A 120 7.62 6.42 6.20
N PHE A 121 7.73 7.70 6.51
CA PHE A 121 8.32 8.19 7.75
C PHE A 121 7.57 9.39 8.31
N SER A 122 7.70 9.60 9.61
CA SER A 122 7.07 10.71 10.31
C SER A 122 7.68 12.05 9.89
N GLY A 123 6.83 13.01 9.54
CA GLY A 123 7.26 14.36 9.19
C GLY A 123 6.22 15.13 8.38
N ASN A 124 6.40 16.45 8.33
CA ASN A 124 5.61 17.36 7.53
C ASN A 124 6.52 18.19 6.60
N ILE A 125 6.15 18.33 5.33
CA ILE A 125 6.95 19.13 4.36
C ILE A 125 6.96 20.64 4.67
N LEU A 126 6.18 21.10 5.64
CA LEU A 126 6.21 22.45 6.17
C LEU A 126 7.30 22.63 7.24
N GLU A 127 7.94 21.55 7.69
CA GLU A 127 9.01 21.57 8.70
C GLU A 127 10.39 21.52 8.04
N GLU A 128 11.31 22.35 8.52
CA GLU A 128 12.67 22.45 7.99
C GLU A 128 13.45 21.12 8.09
N GLN A 129 13.26 20.37 9.18
CA GLN A 129 13.90 19.07 9.39
C GLN A 129 13.51 18.05 8.31
N SER A 130 12.22 18.00 7.97
CA SER A 130 11.71 17.12 6.92
C SER A 130 12.25 17.50 5.55
N ILE A 131 12.33 18.81 5.25
CA ILE A 131 12.91 19.31 4.01
C ILE A 131 14.41 19.00 3.92
N HIS A 132 15.15 19.13 5.03
CA HIS A 132 16.57 18.78 5.09
C HIS A 132 16.80 17.31 4.74
N LEU A 133 16.08 16.40 5.41
CA LEU A 133 16.19 14.96 5.14
C LEU A 133 15.78 14.62 3.70
N LEU A 134 14.72 15.22 3.17
CA LEU A 134 14.31 15.01 1.77
C LEU A 134 15.39 15.43 0.77
N ASN A 135 16.06 16.56 1.02
CA ASN A 135 17.16 17.03 0.20
C ASN A 135 18.38 16.09 0.30
N GLU A 136 18.72 15.63 1.50
CA GLU A 136 19.80 14.65 1.73
C GLU A 136 19.53 13.38 0.90
N LEU A 137 18.35 12.78 1.07
CA LEU A 137 17.93 11.57 0.34
C LEU A 137 17.94 11.79 -1.17
N SER A 138 17.42 12.92 -1.65
CA SER A 138 17.38 13.24 -3.07
C SER A 138 18.76 13.46 -3.69
N SER A 139 19.73 13.94 -2.91
CA SER A 139 21.08 14.25 -3.40
C SER A 139 21.99 13.02 -3.45
N GLU A 140 21.79 12.08 -2.51
CA GLU A 140 22.69 10.92 -2.35
C GLU A 140 22.15 9.63 -2.97
N LEU A 141 20.82 9.50 -3.10
CA LEU A 141 20.19 8.23 -3.48
C LEU A 141 19.61 8.30 -4.89
N THR A 142 19.97 7.31 -5.69
CA THR A 142 19.46 7.18 -7.06
C THR A 142 17.97 6.85 -7.08
N GLY A 143 17.27 7.36 -8.09
CA GLY A 143 15.84 7.04 -8.28
C GLY A 143 14.93 7.59 -7.18
N PHE A 144 15.40 8.52 -6.36
CA PHE A 144 14.61 9.17 -5.33
C PHE A 144 13.35 9.82 -5.93
N LYS A 145 12.21 9.59 -5.29
CA LYS A 145 10.93 10.24 -5.58
C LYS A 145 10.23 10.54 -4.26
N PHE A 146 9.83 11.79 -4.11
CA PHE A 146 8.80 12.16 -3.17
C PHE A 146 7.43 11.74 -3.72
N LEU A 147 6.70 10.91 -2.97
CA LEU A 147 5.40 10.37 -3.38
C LEU A 147 4.22 11.15 -2.78
N GLY A 148 4.43 11.80 -1.63
CA GLY A 148 3.44 12.67 -1.00
C GLY A 148 3.70 12.90 0.48
N ASN A 149 2.97 13.87 1.05
CA ASN A 149 2.88 14.10 2.49
C ASN A 149 1.40 14.10 2.86
N TYR A 150 1.00 13.20 3.74
CA TYR A 150 -0.39 12.91 4.08
C TYR A 150 -0.53 12.72 5.59
N LYS A 151 -1.77 12.80 6.08
CA LYS A 151 -2.12 12.45 7.45
C LYS A 151 -2.34 10.95 7.52
N ALA A 152 -1.54 10.23 8.31
CA ALA A 152 -1.80 8.83 8.63
C ALA A 152 -3.08 8.70 9.47
N ASP A 153 -3.75 7.55 9.31
CA ASP A 153 -4.99 7.21 10.04
C ASP A 153 -4.75 7.07 11.56
#